data_AF-A0A2N5RLF3-F1
#
_entry.id   AF-A0A2N5RLF3-F1
#
_cell.length_a   1.000
_cell.length_b   1.000
_cell.length_c   1.000
_cell.angle_alpha   90.00
_cell.angle_beta   90.00
_cell.angle_gamma   90.00
#
_symmetry.space_group_name_H-M   'P 1'
#
loop_
_entity.id
_entity.type
_entity.pdbx_description
1 polymer ?
#
loop_
_entity_poly.entity_id
_entity_poly.type
_entity_poly.pdbx_seq_one_letter_code
_entity_poly.pdbx_strand_id
1 'polypeptide(L)'
;MRRVLFAVVVLSIMFSSLFAFFPDVPKDHWAYEYVWKLWQRGIFIGYPDGEFKGDRYITRYEAATAVSRLLDFIEQKMLAGVSGNLTQVVGNLSDKYMALEEKVDSYATMIDTLAAQIGNVQVNFMKADKDILAKIDALRDELKGEFGKGIETNREVINNVALRLGNLSRDYDRYKENVESRIAEVNDKLSSLEKELGNKIADLEGLVNLHEKDIINLYNKVSSVKEELSQKIAATEEKLSKKDEEISAMVELHEKDIINLYNKVSELNEDLNKKILDTKAELSAKIESQEKTINMVYTKLLDVQSSLSDEIDSLKAQNEKLQKTVDLHENDIINLYGKTSKLEEDLNMTNDKIDQIKAELESKIESVKAYNRNLSILTGAFFGILGLILIAISGK
;
A
#
# COMPACT_ATOMS: atom_id res chain seq x y z
N MET A 1 -123.99 -163.47 -60.87
CA MET A 1 -125.00 -162.45 -61.24
C MET A 1 -124.48 -161.01 -61.28
N ARG A 2 -123.50 -160.62 -60.46
CA ARG A 2 -123.00 -159.22 -60.39
C ARG A 2 -122.35 -158.62 -61.66
N ARG A 3 -121.93 -159.41 -62.66
CA ARG A 3 -121.25 -158.88 -63.88
C ARG A 3 -122.20 -158.54 -65.04
N VAL A 4 -123.27 -159.31 -65.19
CA VAL A 4 -124.26 -159.12 -66.28
C VAL A 4 -125.09 -157.87 -66.03
N LEU A 5 -125.44 -157.59 -64.76
CA LEU A 5 -126.22 -156.40 -64.42
C LEU A 5 -125.45 -155.10 -64.74
N PHE A 6 -124.13 -155.12 -64.53
CA PHE A 6 -123.26 -153.97 -64.83
C PHE A 6 -123.19 -153.70 -66.34
N ALA A 7 -123.16 -154.74 -67.17
CA ALA A 7 -123.16 -154.60 -68.64
C ALA A 7 -124.51 -154.07 -69.16
N VAL A 8 -125.64 -154.46 -68.56
CA VAL A 8 -126.96 -153.92 -68.93
C VAL A 8 -127.08 -152.44 -68.57
N VAL A 9 -126.55 -152.03 -67.43
CA VAL A 9 -126.52 -150.62 -67.03
C VAL A 9 -125.61 -149.81 -67.95
N VAL A 10 -124.43 -150.33 -68.30
CA VAL A 10 -123.52 -149.64 -69.24
C VAL A 10 -124.08 -149.58 -70.67
N LEU A 11 -124.81 -150.60 -71.14
CA LEU A 11 -125.40 -150.62 -72.49
C LEU A 11 -126.65 -149.74 -72.61
N SER A 12 -127.43 -149.57 -71.53
CA SER A 12 -128.55 -148.63 -71.49
C SER A 12 -128.09 -147.17 -71.38
N ILE A 13 -126.93 -146.92 -70.78
CA ILE A 13 -126.27 -145.59 -70.78
C ILE A 13 -125.71 -145.22 -72.18
N MET A 14 -125.62 -146.18 -73.13
CA MET A 14 -124.99 -145.98 -74.45
C MET A 14 -125.97 -145.96 -75.65
N PHE A 15 -127.29 -146.07 -75.45
CA PHE A 15 -128.27 -146.07 -76.56
C PHE A 15 -129.11 -144.80 -76.69
N SER A 16 -128.97 -143.82 -75.79
CA SER A 16 -129.75 -142.56 -75.84
C SER A 16 -129.12 -141.44 -76.68
N SER A 17 -128.06 -141.72 -77.43
CA SER A 17 -127.38 -140.76 -78.30
C SER A 17 -127.54 -141.09 -79.78
N LEU A 18 -128.79 -141.14 -80.28
CA LEU A 18 -129.12 -141.12 -81.71
C LEU A 18 -130.63 -140.95 -81.94
N PHE A 19 -131.27 -140.00 -81.25
CA PHE A 19 -132.61 -139.55 -81.62
C PHE A 19 -132.54 -138.10 -82.08
N ALA A 20 -133.13 -137.85 -83.24
CA ALA A 20 -133.34 -136.52 -83.76
C ALA A 20 -133.88 -135.61 -82.65
N PHE A 21 -133.27 -134.43 -82.53
CA PHE A 21 -133.78 -133.33 -81.73
C PHE A 21 -135.22 -133.09 -82.12
N PHE A 22 -136.14 -133.34 -81.18
CA PHE A 22 -137.59 -133.39 -81.36
C PHE A 22 -138.00 -133.95 -82.73
N PRO A 23 -138.42 -135.23 -82.86
CA PRO A 23 -138.71 -135.84 -84.15
C PRO A 23 -139.65 -135.00 -85.06
N ASP A 24 -140.50 -134.18 -84.46
CA ASP A 24 -141.45 -133.26 -85.07
C ASP A 24 -140.88 -131.85 -85.43
N VAL A 25 -139.60 -131.59 -85.16
CA VAL A 25 -138.88 -130.36 -85.54
C VAL A 25 -137.60 -130.73 -86.31
N PRO A 26 -137.71 -131.11 -87.58
CA PRO A 26 -136.54 -131.47 -88.39
C PRO A 26 -135.59 -130.28 -88.61
N LYS A 27 -134.33 -130.57 -88.97
CA LYS A 27 -133.24 -129.57 -89.07
C LYS A 27 -133.50 -128.43 -90.06
N ASP A 28 -134.30 -128.68 -91.08
CA ASP A 28 -134.71 -127.72 -92.09
C ASP A 28 -135.95 -126.90 -91.69
N HIS A 29 -136.57 -127.20 -90.54
CA HIS A 29 -137.67 -126.43 -90.00
C HIS A 29 -137.17 -125.07 -89.48
N TRP A 30 -137.86 -123.98 -89.84
CA TRP A 30 -137.47 -122.60 -89.47
C TRP A 30 -137.26 -122.40 -87.96
N ALA A 31 -137.98 -123.17 -87.13
CA ALA A 31 -137.91 -123.08 -85.69
C ALA A 31 -136.71 -123.82 -85.07
N TYR A 32 -136.02 -124.71 -85.82
CA TYR A 32 -135.01 -125.63 -85.28
C TYR A 32 -133.95 -124.92 -84.42
N GLU A 33 -133.30 -123.88 -84.96
CA GLU A 33 -132.25 -123.12 -84.26
C GLU A 33 -132.75 -122.45 -82.97
N TYR A 34 -133.98 -121.96 -82.97
CA TYR A 34 -134.57 -121.29 -81.82
C TYR A 34 -134.92 -122.29 -80.74
N VAL A 35 -135.61 -123.37 -81.10
CA VAL A 35 -135.95 -124.45 -80.17
C VAL A 35 -134.67 -125.06 -79.61
N TRP A 36 -133.64 -125.26 -80.43
CA TRP A 36 -132.34 -125.80 -80.02
C TRP A 36 -131.66 -124.93 -78.97
N LYS A 37 -131.60 -123.61 -79.21
CA LYS A 37 -131.02 -122.66 -78.25
C LYS A 37 -131.81 -122.58 -76.95
N LEU A 38 -133.13 -122.68 -77.01
CA LEU A 38 -133.98 -122.69 -75.82
C LEU A 38 -133.84 -124.01 -75.05
N TRP A 39 -133.70 -125.12 -75.76
CA TRP A 39 -133.48 -126.44 -75.17
C TRP A 39 -132.10 -126.59 -74.51
N GLN A 40 -131.03 -126.13 -75.17
CA GLN A 40 -129.69 -126.11 -74.58
C GLN A 40 -129.62 -125.28 -73.29
N ARG A 41 -130.48 -124.27 -73.18
CA ARG A 41 -130.61 -123.42 -71.98
C ARG A 41 -131.64 -123.96 -70.99
N GLY A 42 -132.27 -125.10 -71.26
CA GLY A 42 -133.30 -125.72 -70.43
C GLY A 42 -134.64 -124.98 -70.42
N ILE A 43 -134.81 -123.94 -71.23
CA ILE A 43 -136.01 -123.08 -71.23
C ILE A 43 -137.23 -123.86 -71.72
N PHE A 44 -137.11 -124.55 -72.85
CA PHE A 44 -138.09 -125.55 -73.30
C PHE A 44 -137.44 -126.93 -73.34
N ILE A 45 -138.08 -127.92 -72.71
CA ILE A 45 -137.54 -129.28 -72.59
C ILE A 45 -138.31 -130.31 -73.42
N GLY A 46 -139.37 -129.88 -74.11
CA GLY A 46 -140.28 -130.76 -74.86
C GLY A 46 -141.21 -131.56 -73.95
N TYR A 47 -141.93 -132.49 -74.57
CA TYR A 47 -142.91 -133.33 -73.90
C TYR A 47 -142.35 -134.73 -73.56
N PRO A 48 -142.99 -135.47 -72.63
CA PRO A 48 -142.50 -136.80 -72.21
C PRO A 48 -142.41 -137.84 -73.33
N ASP A 49 -143.13 -137.64 -74.43
CA ASP A 49 -143.07 -138.45 -75.64
C ASP A 49 -141.87 -138.12 -76.54
N GLY A 50 -141.09 -137.10 -76.18
CA GLY A 50 -139.90 -136.70 -76.91
C GLY A 50 -140.18 -135.79 -78.10
N GLU A 51 -141.40 -135.28 -78.27
CA GLU A 51 -141.76 -134.26 -79.28
C GLU A 51 -141.75 -132.84 -78.69
N PHE A 52 -141.63 -131.82 -79.55
CA PHE A 52 -141.74 -130.41 -79.18
C PHE A 52 -143.18 -129.88 -79.25
N LYS A 53 -143.99 -130.47 -80.14
CA LYS A 53 -145.36 -130.11 -80.50
C LYS A 53 -145.53 -128.64 -80.85
N GLY A 54 -144.72 -128.16 -81.80
CA GLY A 54 -144.61 -126.74 -82.16
C GLY A 54 -145.92 -126.08 -82.64
N ASP A 55 -146.79 -126.83 -83.33
CA ASP A 55 -148.09 -126.33 -83.81
C ASP A 55 -149.19 -126.34 -82.74
N ARG A 56 -148.91 -126.90 -81.56
CA ARG A 56 -149.87 -126.93 -80.46
C ARG A 56 -149.85 -125.59 -79.75
N TYR A 57 -151.05 -125.08 -79.45
CA TYR A 57 -151.15 -124.00 -78.47
C TYR A 57 -150.55 -124.45 -77.14
N ILE A 58 -149.60 -123.67 -76.64
CA ILE A 58 -149.08 -123.85 -75.29
C ILE A 58 -150.10 -123.33 -74.28
N THR A 59 -150.15 -123.99 -73.13
CA THR A 59 -150.91 -123.49 -72.00
C THR A 59 -150.21 -122.27 -71.39
N ARG A 60 -150.97 -121.43 -70.68
CA ARG A 60 -150.39 -120.34 -69.88
C ARG A 60 -149.37 -120.86 -68.86
N TYR A 61 -149.54 -122.09 -68.36
CA TYR A 61 -148.63 -122.74 -67.43
C TYR A 61 -147.27 -123.04 -68.08
N GLU A 62 -147.27 -123.58 -69.29
CA GLU A 62 -146.05 -123.87 -70.06
C GLU A 62 -145.30 -122.60 -70.44
N ALA A 63 -146.03 -121.56 -70.87
CA ALA A 63 -145.44 -120.25 -71.14
C ALA A 63 -144.79 -119.65 -69.87
N ALA A 64 -145.49 -119.67 -68.73
CA ALA A 64 -144.96 -119.19 -67.46
C ALA A 64 -143.70 -119.95 -67.03
N THR A 65 -143.68 -121.28 -67.24
CA THR A 65 -142.51 -122.11 -66.94
C THR A 65 -141.31 -121.73 -67.79
N ALA A 66 -141.50 -121.55 -69.10
CA ALA A 66 -140.42 -121.13 -69.99
C ALA A 66 -139.89 -119.73 -69.63
N VAL A 67 -140.77 -118.78 -69.30
CA VAL A 67 -140.37 -117.44 -68.84
C VAL A 67 -139.58 -117.51 -67.53
N SER A 68 -140.02 -118.31 -66.55
CA SER A 68 -139.30 -118.52 -65.29
C SER A 68 -137.87 -119.00 -65.54
N ARG A 69 -137.70 -120.04 -66.36
CA ARG A 69 -136.38 -120.59 -66.67
C ARG A 69 -135.50 -119.63 -67.45
N LEU A 70 -136.10 -118.84 -68.34
CA LEU A 70 -135.37 -117.78 -69.05
C LEU A 70 -134.86 -116.71 -68.08
N LEU A 71 -135.69 -116.30 -67.11
CA LEU A 71 -135.29 -115.35 -66.07
C LEU A 71 -134.16 -115.91 -65.21
N ASP A 72 -134.26 -117.16 -64.75
CA ASP A 72 -133.22 -117.83 -63.98
C ASP A 72 -131.88 -117.87 -64.74
N PHE A 73 -131.93 -118.18 -66.05
CA PHE A 73 -130.74 -118.19 -66.90
C PHE A 73 -130.11 -116.80 -67.05
N ILE A 74 -130.94 -115.76 -67.26
CA ILE A 74 -130.47 -114.37 -67.37
C ILE A 74 -129.84 -113.93 -66.05
N GLU A 75 -130.50 -114.21 -64.92
CA GLU A 75 -130.01 -113.90 -63.58
C GLU A 75 -128.65 -114.56 -63.34
N GLN A 76 -128.52 -115.87 -63.60
CA GLN A 76 -127.27 -116.60 -63.43
C GLN A 76 -126.12 -116.02 -64.27
N LYS A 77 -126.38 -115.66 -65.53
CA LYS A 77 -125.38 -115.05 -66.44
C LYS A 77 -124.95 -113.66 -65.99
N MET A 78 -125.89 -112.85 -65.52
CA MET A 78 -125.62 -111.50 -65.01
C MET A 78 -124.82 -111.57 -63.69
N LEU A 79 -125.20 -112.46 -62.77
CA LEU A 79 -124.52 -112.65 -61.49
C LEU A 79 -123.06 -113.09 -61.64
N ALA A 80 -122.76 -114.00 -62.58
CA ALA A 80 -121.40 -114.45 -62.82
C ALA A 80 -120.47 -113.32 -63.33
N GLY A 81 -120.97 -112.46 -64.23
CA GLY A 81 -120.20 -111.32 -64.75
C GLY A 81 -119.97 -110.23 -63.70
N VAL A 82 -120.98 -109.95 -62.87
CA VAL A 82 -120.88 -108.97 -61.78
C VAL A 82 -119.93 -109.45 -60.69
N SER A 83 -119.98 -110.73 -60.31
CA SER A 83 -119.14 -111.29 -59.25
C SER A 83 -117.64 -111.25 -59.61
N GLY A 84 -117.27 -111.52 -60.87
CA GLY A 84 -115.87 -111.47 -61.30
C GLY A 84 -115.28 -110.05 -61.27
N ASN A 85 -116.01 -109.07 -61.81
CA ASN A 85 -115.58 -107.67 -61.80
C ASN A 85 -115.54 -107.09 -60.38
N LEU A 86 -116.51 -107.43 -59.53
CA LEU A 86 -116.54 -106.96 -58.15
C LEU A 86 -115.33 -107.47 -57.36
N THR A 87 -114.95 -108.74 -57.50
CA THR A 87 -113.74 -109.30 -56.84
C THR A 87 -112.47 -108.57 -57.27
N GLN A 88 -112.32 -108.25 -58.57
CA GLN A 88 -111.16 -107.49 -59.05
C GLN A 88 -111.14 -106.05 -58.53
N VAL A 89 -112.29 -105.37 -58.51
CA VAL A 89 -112.41 -104.01 -57.97
C VAL A 89 -112.07 -103.99 -56.49
N VAL A 90 -112.61 -104.92 -55.71
CA VAL A 90 -112.35 -105.05 -54.26
C VAL A 90 -110.88 -105.37 -54.01
N GLY A 91 -110.26 -106.27 -54.77
CA GLY A 91 -108.83 -106.58 -54.67
C GLY A 91 -107.95 -105.35 -54.94
N ASN A 92 -108.19 -104.65 -56.06
CA ASN A 92 -107.44 -103.43 -56.40
C ASN A 92 -107.59 -102.31 -55.35
N LEU A 93 -108.77 -102.18 -54.74
CA LEU A 93 -109.00 -101.22 -53.66
C LEU A 93 -108.28 -101.64 -52.38
N SER A 94 -108.30 -102.93 -52.05
CA SER A 94 -107.58 -103.50 -50.90
C SER A 94 -106.07 -103.25 -51.01
N ASP A 95 -105.47 -103.53 -52.17
CA ASP A 95 -104.04 -103.32 -52.39
C ASP A 95 -103.67 -101.83 -52.28
N LYS A 96 -104.51 -100.95 -52.83
CA LYS A 96 -104.33 -99.49 -52.70
C LYS A 96 -104.47 -99.03 -51.24
N TYR A 97 -105.39 -99.61 -50.47
CA TYR A 97 -105.59 -99.29 -49.06
C TYR A 97 -104.38 -99.75 -48.23
N MET A 98 -103.89 -100.96 -48.44
CA MET A 98 -102.69 -101.48 -47.75
C MET A 98 -101.45 -100.64 -48.05
N ALA A 99 -101.22 -100.26 -49.32
CA ALA A 99 -100.10 -99.38 -49.69
C ALA A 99 -100.24 -97.96 -49.11
N LEU A 100 -101.47 -97.49 -48.88
CA LEU A 100 -101.72 -96.22 -48.22
C LEU A 100 -101.45 -96.32 -46.70
N GLU A 101 -101.88 -97.41 -46.07
CA GLU A 101 -101.64 -97.70 -44.65
C GLU A 101 -100.14 -97.78 -44.35
N GLU A 102 -99.37 -98.50 -45.18
CA GLU A 102 -97.91 -98.58 -45.07
C GLU A 102 -97.23 -97.19 -45.18
N LYS A 103 -97.72 -96.33 -46.07
CA LYS A 103 -97.21 -94.95 -46.19
C LYS A 103 -97.57 -94.09 -44.97
N VAL A 104 -98.76 -94.26 -44.40
CA VAL A 104 -99.18 -93.53 -43.20
C VAL A 104 -98.29 -93.93 -42.01
N ASP A 105 -98.00 -95.21 -41.82
CA ASP A 105 -97.09 -95.69 -40.79
C ASP A 105 -95.65 -95.18 -40.99
N SER A 106 -95.19 -95.16 -42.24
CA SER A 106 -93.90 -94.57 -42.60
C SER A 106 -93.84 -93.08 -42.25
N TYR A 107 -94.88 -92.30 -42.56
CA TYR A 107 -94.95 -90.89 -42.20
C TYR A 107 -95.04 -90.67 -40.69
N ALA A 108 -95.79 -91.49 -39.95
CA ALA A 108 -95.84 -91.42 -38.49
C ALA A 108 -94.44 -91.62 -37.88
N THR A 109 -93.72 -92.65 -38.35
CA THR A 109 -92.34 -92.92 -37.91
C THR A 109 -91.38 -91.76 -38.24
N MET A 110 -91.55 -91.15 -39.42
CA MET A 110 -90.75 -89.99 -39.83
C MET A 110 -91.07 -88.75 -38.98
N ILE A 111 -92.33 -88.53 -38.61
CA ILE A 111 -92.76 -87.46 -37.70
C ILE A 111 -92.14 -87.65 -36.31
N ASP A 112 -92.17 -88.86 -35.76
CA ASP A 112 -91.57 -89.16 -34.45
C ASP A 112 -90.05 -88.94 -34.46
N THR A 113 -89.39 -89.35 -35.54
CA THR A 113 -87.95 -89.12 -35.73
C THR A 113 -87.62 -87.64 -35.80
N LEU A 114 -88.39 -86.86 -36.57
CA LEU A 114 -88.22 -85.41 -36.66
C LEU A 114 -88.49 -84.72 -35.32
N ALA A 115 -89.53 -85.15 -34.59
CA ALA A 115 -89.81 -84.62 -33.25
C ALA A 115 -88.64 -84.87 -32.28
N ALA A 116 -88.06 -86.06 -32.30
CA ALA A 116 -86.87 -86.38 -31.50
C ALA A 116 -85.65 -85.54 -31.91
N GLN A 117 -85.41 -85.36 -33.21
CA GLN A 117 -84.35 -84.49 -33.72
C GLN A 117 -84.53 -83.03 -33.28
N ILE A 118 -85.75 -82.50 -33.41
CA ILE A 118 -86.09 -81.14 -32.96
C ILE A 118 -85.85 -81.00 -31.45
N GLY A 119 -86.26 -81.98 -30.65
CA GLY A 119 -86.00 -81.99 -29.21
C GLY A 119 -84.50 -81.95 -28.88
N ASN A 120 -83.70 -82.78 -29.55
CA ASN A 120 -82.24 -82.77 -29.37
C ASN A 120 -81.61 -81.43 -29.77
N VAL A 121 -82.07 -80.82 -30.88
CA VAL A 121 -81.61 -79.51 -31.34
C VAL A 121 -81.97 -78.42 -30.32
N GLN A 122 -83.18 -78.42 -29.79
CA GLN A 122 -83.61 -77.49 -28.74
C GLN A 122 -82.74 -77.61 -27.48
N VAL A 123 -82.48 -78.82 -27.00
CA VAL A 123 -81.61 -79.06 -25.83
C VAL A 123 -80.19 -78.57 -26.09
N ASN A 124 -79.64 -78.83 -27.28
CA ASN A 124 -78.30 -78.37 -27.66
C ASN A 124 -78.22 -76.83 -27.71
N PHE A 125 -79.23 -76.15 -28.27
CA PHE A 125 -79.30 -74.69 -28.26
C PHE A 125 -79.40 -74.14 -26.84
N MET A 126 -80.25 -74.71 -25.98
CA MET A 126 -80.37 -74.28 -24.58
C MET A 126 -79.05 -74.43 -23.81
N LYS A 127 -78.32 -75.53 -24.05
CA LYS A 127 -77.00 -75.74 -23.44
C LYS A 127 -75.98 -74.72 -23.96
N ALA A 128 -75.96 -74.46 -25.27
CA ALA A 128 -75.06 -73.47 -25.88
C ALA A 128 -75.34 -72.06 -25.33
N ASP A 129 -76.60 -71.65 -25.23
CA ASP A 129 -76.99 -70.36 -24.64
C ASP A 129 -76.52 -70.24 -23.20
N LYS A 130 -76.74 -71.28 -22.39
CA LYS A 130 -76.27 -71.31 -21.00
C LYS A 130 -74.75 -71.18 -20.89
N ASP A 131 -74.00 -71.91 -21.72
CA ASP A 131 -72.54 -71.88 -21.73
C ASP A 131 -72.01 -70.52 -22.19
N ILE A 132 -72.65 -69.89 -23.18
CA ILE A 132 -72.32 -68.54 -23.67
C ILE A 132 -72.55 -67.51 -22.56
N LEU A 133 -73.71 -67.55 -21.89
CA LEU A 133 -74.03 -66.63 -20.80
C LEU A 133 -73.05 -66.77 -19.63
N ALA A 134 -72.70 -68.00 -19.25
CA ALA A 134 -71.71 -68.24 -18.19
C ALA A 134 -70.32 -67.66 -18.54
N LYS A 135 -69.90 -67.78 -19.82
CA LYS A 135 -68.65 -67.16 -20.29
C LYS A 135 -68.71 -65.64 -20.28
N ILE A 136 -69.85 -65.05 -20.67
CA ILE A 136 -70.05 -63.59 -20.62
C ILE A 136 -69.95 -63.07 -19.20
N ASP A 137 -70.56 -63.75 -18.23
CA ASP A 137 -70.50 -63.34 -16.82
C ASP A 137 -69.09 -63.50 -16.25
N ALA A 138 -68.39 -64.60 -16.54
CA ALA A 138 -67.00 -64.79 -16.13
C ALA A 138 -66.08 -63.69 -16.68
N LEU A 139 -66.19 -63.36 -17.98
CA LEU A 139 -65.43 -62.27 -18.60
C LEU A 139 -65.76 -60.91 -17.98
N ARG A 140 -67.03 -60.66 -17.65
CA ARG A 140 -67.46 -59.43 -16.99
C ARG A 140 -66.85 -59.31 -15.59
N ASP A 141 -66.79 -60.41 -14.84
CA ASP A 141 -66.23 -60.44 -13.50
C ASP A 141 -64.71 -60.28 -13.52
N GLU A 142 -64.01 -60.91 -14.47
CA GLU A 142 -62.57 -60.71 -14.68
C GLU A 142 -62.25 -59.25 -15.03
N LEU A 143 -63.03 -58.66 -15.96
CA LEU A 143 -62.89 -57.26 -16.37
C LEU A 143 -63.12 -56.31 -15.19
N LYS A 144 -64.11 -56.57 -14.32
CA LYS A 144 -64.35 -55.75 -13.12
C LYS A 144 -63.30 -55.98 -12.03
N GLY A 145 -62.82 -57.20 -11.90
CA GLY A 145 -61.89 -57.61 -10.85
C GLY A 145 -60.50 -57.04 -11.07
N GLU A 146 -59.80 -57.50 -12.09
CA GLU A 146 -58.39 -57.14 -12.29
C GLU A 146 -58.23 -55.73 -12.86
N PHE A 147 -58.93 -55.43 -13.97
CA PHE A 147 -58.84 -54.11 -14.58
C PHE A 147 -59.46 -53.02 -13.70
N GLY A 148 -60.60 -53.30 -13.05
CA GLY A 148 -61.24 -52.33 -12.15
C GLY A 148 -60.34 -51.95 -10.97
N LYS A 149 -59.70 -52.92 -10.32
CA LYS A 149 -58.73 -52.65 -9.23
C LYS A 149 -57.50 -51.90 -9.73
N GLY A 150 -56.99 -52.25 -10.91
CA GLY A 150 -55.86 -51.55 -11.53
C GLY A 150 -56.18 -50.08 -11.84
N ILE A 151 -57.39 -49.81 -12.34
CA ILE A 151 -57.87 -48.44 -12.60
C ILE A 151 -57.95 -47.63 -11.30
N GLU A 152 -58.52 -48.20 -10.23
CA GLU A 152 -58.65 -47.48 -8.95
C GLU A 152 -57.28 -47.21 -8.33
N THR A 153 -56.37 -48.20 -8.35
CA THR A 153 -54.99 -48.03 -7.88
C THR A 153 -54.27 -46.93 -8.66
N ASN A 154 -54.40 -46.93 -10.00
CA ASN A 154 -53.79 -45.89 -10.85
C ASN A 154 -54.39 -44.51 -10.56
N ARG A 155 -55.70 -44.43 -10.33
CA ARG A 155 -56.37 -43.19 -9.93
C ARG A 155 -55.81 -42.64 -8.63
N GLU A 156 -55.64 -43.48 -7.60
CA GLU A 156 -55.03 -43.08 -6.34
C GLU A 156 -53.58 -42.59 -6.52
N VAL A 157 -52.78 -43.31 -7.31
CA VAL A 157 -51.39 -42.90 -7.63
C VAL A 157 -51.38 -41.54 -8.33
N ILE A 158 -52.22 -41.34 -9.34
CA ILE A 158 -52.34 -40.06 -10.07
C ILE A 158 -52.72 -38.92 -9.11
N ASN A 159 -53.70 -39.13 -8.22
CA ASN A 159 -54.10 -38.13 -7.24
C ASN A 159 -52.96 -37.77 -6.28
N ASN A 160 -52.23 -38.78 -5.79
CA ASN A 160 -51.08 -38.57 -4.91
C ASN A 160 -49.94 -37.82 -5.62
N VAL A 161 -49.65 -38.15 -6.88
CA VAL A 161 -48.65 -37.44 -7.70
C VAL A 161 -49.08 -35.99 -7.93
N ALA A 162 -50.35 -35.75 -8.26
CA ALA A 162 -50.88 -34.40 -8.45
C ALA A 162 -50.74 -33.55 -7.17
N LEU A 163 -51.04 -34.11 -5.99
CA LEU A 163 -50.87 -33.42 -4.71
C LEU A 163 -49.40 -33.09 -4.43
N ARG A 164 -48.48 -34.04 -4.67
CA ARG A 164 -47.03 -33.82 -4.50
C ARG A 164 -46.50 -32.74 -5.43
N LEU A 165 -46.91 -32.76 -6.70
CA LEU A 165 -46.53 -31.73 -7.67
C LEU A 165 -47.07 -30.35 -7.27
N GLY A 166 -48.32 -30.28 -6.78
CA GLY A 166 -48.89 -29.03 -6.27
C GLY A 166 -48.16 -28.48 -5.05
N ASN A 167 -47.73 -29.33 -4.12
CA ASN A 167 -46.89 -28.91 -2.99
C ASN A 167 -45.52 -28.43 -3.47
N LEU A 168 -44.87 -29.19 -4.36
CA LEU A 168 -43.56 -28.83 -4.90
C LEU A 168 -43.58 -27.50 -5.65
N SER A 169 -44.63 -27.23 -6.42
CA SER A 169 -44.82 -25.93 -7.09
C SER A 169 -44.91 -24.78 -6.08
N ARG A 170 -45.68 -24.95 -5.00
CA ARG A 170 -45.80 -23.93 -3.94
C ARG A 170 -44.49 -23.69 -3.20
N ASP A 171 -43.73 -24.75 -2.94
CA ASP A 171 -42.42 -24.63 -2.31
C ASP A 171 -41.41 -23.95 -3.23
N TYR A 172 -41.45 -24.25 -4.53
CA TYR A 172 -40.66 -23.57 -5.54
C TYR A 172 -40.97 -22.06 -5.59
N ASP A 173 -42.25 -21.69 -5.65
CA ASP A 173 -42.66 -20.28 -5.68
C ASP A 173 -42.22 -19.54 -4.42
N ARG A 174 -42.36 -20.16 -3.25
CA ARG A 174 -41.91 -19.58 -1.98
C ARG A 174 -40.38 -19.40 -1.93
N TYR A 175 -39.63 -20.40 -2.40
CA TYR A 175 -38.18 -20.31 -2.46
C TYR A 175 -37.74 -19.21 -3.43
N LYS A 176 -38.38 -19.14 -4.60
CA LYS A 176 -38.14 -18.09 -5.59
C LYS A 176 -38.39 -16.69 -5.02
N GLU A 177 -39.55 -16.48 -4.38
CA GLU A 177 -39.89 -15.20 -3.75
C GLU A 177 -38.90 -14.83 -2.63
N ASN A 178 -38.46 -15.80 -1.81
CA ASN A 178 -37.44 -15.56 -0.79
C ASN A 178 -36.10 -15.13 -1.40
N VAL A 179 -35.67 -15.79 -2.48
CA VAL A 179 -34.43 -15.44 -3.19
C VAL A 179 -34.55 -14.05 -3.82
N GLU A 180 -35.65 -13.74 -4.49
CA GLU A 180 -35.90 -12.42 -5.09
C GLU A 180 -35.92 -11.31 -4.02
N SER A 181 -36.54 -11.55 -2.86
CA SER A 181 -36.54 -10.63 -1.74
C SER A 181 -35.14 -10.40 -1.17
N ARG A 182 -34.33 -11.46 -1.01
CA ARG A 182 -32.95 -11.34 -0.55
C ARG A 182 -32.06 -10.61 -1.55
N ILE A 183 -32.27 -10.82 -2.84
CA ILE A 183 -31.56 -10.08 -3.90
C ILE A 183 -31.90 -8.59 -3.81
N ALA A 184 -33.18 -8.23 -3.64
CA ALA A 184 -33.60 -6.84 -3.47
C ALA A 184 -32.95 -6.19 -2.24
N GLU A 185 -32.96 -6.87 -1.09
CA GLU A 185 -32.32 -6.37 0.14
C GLU A 185 -30.81 -6.14 -0.03
N VAL A 186 -30.11 -7.06 -0.71
CA VAL A 186 -28.67 -6.91 -0.98
C VAL A 186 -28.41 -5.74 -1.92
N ASN A 187 -29.23 -5.54 -2.95
CA ASN A 187 -29.10 -4.42 -3.87
C ASN A 187 -29.32 -3.08 -3.18
N ASP A 188 -30.31 -2.98 -2.29
CA ASP A 188 -30.57 -1.77 -1.50
C ASP A 188 -29.38 -1.44 -0.58
N LYS A 189 -28.83 -2.46 0.09
CA LYS A 189 -27.62 -2.29 0.91
C LYS A 189 -26.43 -1.83 0.07
N LEU A 190 -26.21 -2.45 -1.09
CA LEU A 190 -25.12 -2.07 -2.00
C LEU A 190 -25.26 -0.61 -2.45
N SER A 191 -26.46 -0.20 -2.87
CA SER A 191 -26.72 1.19 -3.29
C SER A 191 -26.47 2.20 -2.16
N SER A 192 -26.88 1.87 -0.93
CA SER A 192 -26.61 2.72 0.23
C SER A 192 -25.11 2.87 0.52
N LEU A 193 -24.35 1.78 0.39
CA LEU A 193 -22.90 1.75 0.59
C LEU A 193 -22.17 2.56 -0.50
N GLU A 194 -22.58 2.39 -1.76
CA GLU A 194 -22.04 3.17 -2.88
C GLU A 194 -22.23 4.66 -2.67
N LYS A 195 -23.41 5.08 -2.18
CA LYS A 195 -23.69 6.48 -1.86
C LYS A 195 -22.83 7.00 -0.72
N GLU A 196 -22.66 6.22 0.36
CA GLU A 196 -21.79 6.61 1.48
C GLU A 196 -20.33 6.75 1.05
N LEU A 197 -19.83 5.79 0.26
CA LEU A 197 -18.48 5.84 -0.29
C LEU A 197 -18.29 7.04 -1.23
N GLY A 198 -19.26 7.30 -2.12
CA GLY A 198 -19.24 8.46 -3.00
C GLY A 198 -19.14 9.78 -2.23
N ASN A 199 -19.91 9.93 -1.16
CA ASN A 199 -19.84 11.12 -0.30
C ASN A 199 -18.48 11.25 0.39
N LYS A 200 -17.93 10.16 0.96
CA LYS A 200 -16.59 10.18 1.59
C LYS A 200 -15.49 10.53 0.60
N ILE A 201 -15.57 10.04 -0.63
CA ILE A 201 -14.64 10.40 -1.71
C ILE A 201 -14.73 11.90 -2.00
N ALA A 202 -15.93 12.44 -2.16
CA ALA A 202 -16.12 13.87 -2.40
C ALA A 202 -15.58 14.74 -1.25
N ASP A 203 -15.79 14.33 0.01
CA ASP A 203 -15.24 15.02 1.18
C ASP A 203 -13.69 15.01 1.18
N LEU A 204 -13.09 13.85 0.84
CA LEU A 204 -11.64 13.72 0.73
C LEU A 204 -11.07 14.57 -0.40
N GLU A 205 -11.72 14.59 -1.57
CA GLU A 205 -11.34 15.47 -2.68
C GLU A 205 -11.39 16.94 -2.25
N GLY A 206 -12.42 17.33 -1.50
CA GLY A 206 -12.53 18.67 -0.91
C GLY A 206 -11.35 19.03 0.00
N LEU A 207 -10.98 18.12 0.91
CA LEU A 207 -9.83 18.30 1.81
C LEU A 207 -8.50 18.37 1.05
N VAL A 208 -8.30 17.52 0.05
CA VAL A 208 -7.08 17.52 -0.78
C VAL A 208 -6.94 18.87 -1.51
N ASN A 209 -8.01 19.37 -2.12
CA ASN A 209 -8.01 20.67 -2.80
C ASN A 209 -7.69 21.84 -1.83
N LEU A 210 -8.22 21.79 -0.61
CA LEU A 210 -7.91 22.78 0.43
C LEU A 210 -6.42 22.72 0.82
N HIS A 211 -5.89 21.53 1.08
CA HIS A 211 -4.48 21.37 1.41
C HIS A 211 -3.56 21.78 0.27
N GLU A 212 -3.90 21.49 -0.99
CA GLU A 212 -3.13 21.93 -2.15
C GLU A 212 -3.05 23.47 -2.20
N LYS A 213 -4.17 24.15 -1.94
CA LYS A 213 -4.21 25.62 -1.84
C LYS A 213 -3.35 26.13 -0.68
N ASP A 214 -3.39 25.49 0.47
CA ASP A 214 -2.56 25.87 1.63
C ASP A 214 -1.07 25.65 1.38
N ILE A 215 -0.69 24.57 0.71
CA ILE A 215 0.70 24.31 0.28
C ILE A 215 1.19 25.41 -0.65
N ILE A 216 0.38 25.80 -1.66
CA ILE A 216 0.72 26.90 -2.57
C ILE A 216 0.90 28.21 -1.80
N ASN A 217 0.00 28.52 -0.86
CA ASN A 217 0.09 29.71 -0.04
C ASN A 217 1.36 29.72 0.83
N LEU A 218 1.70 28.59 1.45
CA LEU A 218 2.92 28.43 2.24
C LEU A 218 4.17 28.59 1.37
N TYR A 219 4.20 27.97 0.19
CA TYR A 219 5.29 28.10 -0.76
C TYR A 219 5.52 29.56 -1.16
N ASN A 220 4.45 30.31 -1.44
CA ASN A 220 4.53 31.73 -1.77
C ASN A 220 5.06 32.56 -0.60
N LYS A 221 4.59 32.29 0.63
CA LYS A 221 5.09 32.95 1.85
C LYS A 221 6.57 32.69 2.06
N VAL A 222 7.01 31.44 1.97
CA VAL A 222 8.43 31.07 2.12
C VAL A 222 9.28 31.75 1.06
N SER A 223 8.82 31.77 -0.20
CA SER A 223 9.53 32.45 -1.28
C SER A 223 9.66 33.95 -1.03
N SER A 224 8.60 34.61 -0.55
CA SER A 224 8.64 36.01 -0.16
C SER A 224 9.62 36.29 0.98
N VAL A 225 9.63 35.45 2.02
CA VAL A 225 10.55 35.60 3.15
C VAL A 225 12.00 35.39 2.71
N LYS A 226 12.25 34.40 1.84
CA LYS A 226 13.58 34.15 1.27
C LYS A 226 14.09 35.37 0.49
N GLU A 227 13.23 35.98 -0.32
CA GLU A 227 13.57 37.18 -1.08
C GLU A 227 13.89 38.37 -0.16
N GLU A 228 13.03 38.63 0.84
CA GLU A 228 13.27 39.71 1.83
C GLU A 228 14.59 39.49 2.59
N LEU A 229 14.88 38.25 2.99
CA LEU A 229 16.13 37.93 3.67
C LEU A 229 17.34 38.13 2.77
N SER A 230 17.24 37.73 1.50
CA SER A 230 18.32 37.89 0.51
C SER A 230 18.64 39.38 0.28
N GLN A 231 17.60 40.21 0.20
CA GLN A 231 17.76 41.67 0.11
C GLN A 231 18.39 42.27 1.37
N LYS A 232 17.98 41.83 2.57
CA LYS A 232 18.59 42.30 3.83
C LYS A 232 20.05 41.90 3.97
N ILE A 233 20.41 40.68 3.56
CA ILE A 233 21.81 40.21 3.54
C ILE A 233 22.63 41.09 2.60
N ALA A 234 22.18 41.25 1.34
CA ALA A 234 22.88 42.09 0.35
C ALA A 234 23.07 43.53 0.84
N ALA A 235 22.04 44.15 1.42
CA ALA A 235 22.13 45.50 1.98
C ALA A 235 23.09 45.58 3.19
N THR A 236 23.24 44.50 3.94
CA THR A 236 24.17 44.45 5.09
C THR A 236 25.61 44.25 4.62
N GLU A 237 25.83 43.38 3.63
CA GLU A 237 27.13 43.19 2.98
C GLU A 237 27.63 44.49 2.35
N GLU A 238 26.75 45.24 1.66
CA GLU A 238 27.10 46.55 1.10
C GLU A 238 27.53 47.56 2.18
N LYS A 239 26.80 47.62 3.30
CA LYS A 239 27.16 48.48 4.44
C LYS A 239 28.50 48.08 5.06
N LEU A 240 28.77 46.78 5.18
CA LEU A 240 30.03 46.27 5.71
C LEU A 240 31.20 46.65 4.80
N SER A 241 31.04 46.45 3.49
CA SER A 241 32.05 46.85 2.49
C SER A 241 32.38 48.34 2.57
N LYS A 242 31.36 49.21 2.67
CA LYS A 242 31.59 50.66 2.85
C LYS A 242 32.33 50.98 4.15
N LYS A 243 32.02 50.27 5.24
CA LYS A 243 32.73 50.43 6.52
C LYS A 243 34.18 49.97 6.44
N ASP A 244 34.45 48.87 5.75
CA ASP A 244 35.80 48.37 5.52
C ASP A 244 36.63 49.36 4.67
N GLU A 245 36.03 49.96 3.64
CA GLU A 245 36.65 51.05 2.86
C GLU A 245 36.96 52.28 3.74
N GLU A 246 35.99 52.73 4.55
CA GLU A 246 36.19 53.85 5.49
C GLU A 246 37.31 53.59 6.49
N ILE A 247 37.35 52.38 7.08
CA ILE A 247 38.39 51.99 8.03
C ILE A 247 39.75 51.94 7.34
N SER A 248 39.83 51.35 6.15
CA SER A 248 41.07 51.25 5.37
C SER A 248 41.63 52.65 5.07
N ALA A 249 40.79 53.57 4.61
CA ALA A 249 41.20 54.95 4.37
C ALA A 249 41.68 55.67 5.65
N MET A 250 41.03 55.40 6.79
CA MET A 250 41.43 55.97 8.08
C MET A 250 42.79 55.41 8.55
N VAL A 251 43.04 54.11 8.32
CA VAL A 251 44.31 53.46 8.62
C VAL A 251 45.43 54.04 7.76
N GLU A 252 45.24 54.19 6.44
CA GLU A 252 46.23 54.80 5.55
C GLU A 252 46.58 56.24 5.97
N LEU A 253 45.59 57.04 6.37
CA LEU A 253 45.82 58.38 6.90
C LEU A 253 46.64 58.35 8.18
N HIS A 254 46.28 57.50 9.14
CA HIS A 254 47.02 57.39 10.39
C HIS A 254 48.44 56.86 10.19
N GLU A 255 48.67 55.92 9.27
CA GLU A 255 50.02 55.46 8.92
C GLU A 255 50.87 56.62 8.39
N LYS A 256 50.31 57.45 7.51
CA LYS A 256 50.97 58.65 7.00
C LYS A 256 51.28 59.66 8.11
N ASP A 257 50.35 59.89 9.03
CA ASP A 257 50.54 60.78 10.17
C ASP A 257 51.62 60.27 11.12
N ILE A 258 51.67 58.96 11.39
CA ILE A 258 52.73 58.32 12.18
C ILE A 258 54.10 58.51 11.53
N ILE A 259 54.22 58.29 10.22
CA ILE A 259 55.47 58.51 9.47
C ILE A 259 55.90 59.97 9.56
N ASN A 260 54.97 60.91 9.37
CA ASN A 260 55.26 62.34 9.47
C ASN A 260 55.74 62.73 10.88
N LEU A 261 55.08 62.23 11.93
CA LEU A 261 55.49 62.45 13.31
C LEU A 261 56.87 61.85 13.59
N TYR A 262 57.13 60.63 13.12
CA TYR A 262 58.43 59.97 13.25
C TYR A 262 59.55 60.82 12.62
N ASN A 263 59.35 61.29 11.38
CA ASN A 263 60.32 62.15 10.69
C ASN A 263 60.57 63.44 11.47
N LYS A 264 59.51 64.10 11.96
CA LYS A 264 59.62 65.34 12.72
C LYS A 264 60.36 65.16 14.05
N VAL A 265 60.13 64.05 14.75
CA VAL A 265 60.87 63.70 15.97
C VAL A 265 62.34 63.45 15.66
N SER A 266 62.64 62.76 14.55
CA SER A 266 64.01 62.52 14.10
C SER A 266 64.75 63.82 13.80
N GLU A 267 64.13 64.73 13.01
CA GLU A 267 64.69 66.06 12.72
C GLU A 267 64.95 66.87 14.00
N LEU A 268 63.98 66.87 14.93
CA LEU A 268 64.14 67.57 16.21
C LEU A 268 65.28 66.98 17.04
N ASN A 269 65.45 65.66 17.03
CA ASN A 269 66.54 64.98 17.73
C ASN A 269 67.90 65.29 17.10
N GLU A 270 68.00 65.38 15.77
CA GLU A 270 69.21 65.83 15.07
C GLU A 270 69.55 67.29 15.42
N ASP A 271 68.57 68.20 15.37
CA ASP A 271 68.78 69.61 15.74
C ASP A 271 69.20 69.77 17.21
N LEU A 272 68.58 69.01 18.11
CA LEU A 272 68.94 68.99 19.52
C LEU A 272 70.37 68.47 19.74
N ASN A 273 70.74 67.36 19.10
CA ASN A 273 72.09 66.82 19.18
C ASN A 273 73.14 67.79 18.62
N LYS A 274 72.84 68.48 17.53
CA LYS A 274 73.70 69.52 16.97
C LYS A 274 73.88 70.69 17.95
N LYS A 275 72.79 71.21 18.53
CA LYS A 275 72.86 72.27 19.57
C LYS A 275 73.70 71.84 20.77
N ILE A 276 73.56 70.60 21.23
CA ILE A 276 74.38 70.04 22.32
C ILE A 276 75.86 70.05 21.92
N LEU A 277 76.18 69.61 20.71
CA LEU A 277 77.56 69.58 20.19
C LEU A 277 78.15 70.99 20.08
N ASP A 278 77.41 71.93 19.50
CA ASP A 278 77.82 73.33 19.34
C ASP A 278 78.05 73.99 20.71
N THR A 279 77.12 73.80 21.65
CA THR A 279 77.27 74.31 23.03
C THR A 279 78.47 73.70 23.74
N LYS A 280 78.72 72.39 23.56
CA LYS A 280 79.89 71.70 24.12
C LYS A 280 81.19 72.23 23.54
N ALA A 281 81.23 72.52 22.24
CA ALA A 281 82.38 73.11 21.57
C ALA A 281 82.65 74.53 22.08
N GLU A 282 81.60 75.36 22.21
CA GLU A 282 81.70 76.71 22.76
C GLU A 282 82.21 76.72 24.21
N LEU A 283 81.69 75.82 25.06
CA LEU A 283 82.18 75.66 26.43
C LEU A 283 83.64 75.23 26.47
N SER A 284 84.03 74.25 25.64
CA SER A 284 85.41 73.77 25.54
C SER A 284 86.38 74.89 25.15
N ALA A 285 86.03 75.68 24.13
CA ALA A 285 86.83 76.83 23.70
C ALA A 285 86.97 77.89 24.80
N LYS A 286 85.90 78.11 25.58
CA LYS A 286 85.92 79.03 26.73
C LYS A 286 86.80 78.53 27.86
N ILE A 287 86.76 77.22 28.16
CA ILE A 287 87.66 76.57 29.12
C ILE A 287 89.12 76.73 28.68
N GLU A 288 89.44 76.43 27.43
CA GLU A 288 90.80 76.54 26.88
C GLU A 288 91.32 77.99 26.94
N SER A 289 90.47 78.98 26.63
CA SER A 289 90.79 80.40 26.78
C SER A 289 91.06 80.79 28.24
N GLN A 290 90.26 80.27 29.18
CA GLN A 290 90.47 80.48 30.61
C GLN A 290 91.76 79.81 31.10
N GLU A 291 92.05 78.57 30.69
CA GLU A 291 93.31 77.89 30.99
C GLU A 291 94.53 78.68 30.47
N LYS A 292 94.46 79.20 29.25
CA LYS A 292 95.53 80.05 28.69
C LYS A 292 95.73 81.32 29.52
N THR A 293 94.64 81.94 29.97
CA THR A 293 94.69 83.13 30.83
C THR A 293 95.29 82.79 32.19
N ILE A 294 94.88 81.69 32.81
CA ILE A 294 95.42 81.20 34.08
C ILE A 294 96.92 80.94 33.94
N ASN A 295 97.35 80.25 32.87
CA ASN A 295 98.76 79.96 32.62
C ASN A 295 99.58 81.24 32.42
N MET A 296 99.07 82.24 31.69
CA MET A 296 99.72 83.54 31.58
C MET A 296 99.88 84.26 32.92
N VAL A 297 98.84 84.22 33.77
CA VAL A 297 98.89 84.80 35.12
C VAL A 297 99.91 84.05 35.97
N TYR A 298 99.94 82.71 35.90
CA TYR A 298 100.90 81.87 36.59
C TYR A 298 102.34 82.22 36.20
N THR A 299 102.63 82.36 34.90
CA THR A 299 103.97 82.79 34.41
C THR A 299 104.35 84.17 34.93
N LYS A 300 103.43 85.15 34.85
CA LYS A 300 103.67 86.50 35.37
C LYS A 300 103.95 86.51 36.87
N LEU A 301 103.25 85.67 37.65
CA LEU A 301 103.47 85.54 39.08
C LEU A 301 104.86 84.98 39.38
N LEU A 302 105.31 84.00 38.57
CA LEU A 302 106.64 83.42 38.66
C LEU A 302 107.74 84.46 38.35
N ASP A 303 107.55 85.28 37.31
CA ASP A 303 108.47 86.36 36.95
C ASP A 303 108.57 87.41 38.07
N VAL A 304 107.43 87.79 38.67
CA VAL A 304 107.39 88.69 39.83
C VAL A 304 108.13 88.08 41.02
N GLN A 305 107.91 86.79 41.30
CA GLN A 305 108.61 86.08 42.37
C GLN A 305 110.14 86.07 42.16
N SER A 306 110.60 85.86 40.91
CA SER A 306 112.03 85.95 40.57
C SER A 306 112.59 87.35 40.76
N SER A 307 111.89 88.38 40.25
CA SER A 307 112.32 89.77 40.37
C SER A 307 112.43 90.24 41.83
N LEU A 308 111.49 89.83 42.68
CA LEU A 308 111.54 90.10 44.12
C LEU A 308 112.71 89.39 44.81
N SER A 309 113.03 88.16 44.40
CA SER A 309 114.20 87.44 44.92
C SER A 309 115.51 88.16 44.58
N ASP A 310 115.65 88.58 43.32
CA ASP A 310 116.83 89.32 42.86
C ASP A 310 117.00 90.66 43.60
N GLU A 311 115.90 91.36 43.87
CA GLU A 311 115.89 92.63 44.60
C GLU A 311 116.25 92.44 46.09
N ILE A 312 115.77 91.37 46.74
CA ILE A 312 116.15 91.00 48.11
C ILE A 312 117.66 90.73 48.20
N ASP A 313 118.24 90.02 47.22
CA ASP A 313 119.67 89.69 47.24
C ASP A 313 120.55 90.92 46.95
N SER A 314 120.10 91.83 46.08
CA SER A 314 120.73 93.15 45.86
C SER A 314 120.76 94.01 47.13
N LEU A 315 119.63 94.07 47.86
CA LEU A 315 119.53 94.81 49.12
C LEU A 315 120.43 94.21 50.21
N LYS A 316 120.52 92.88 50.31
CA LYS A 316 121.48 92.22 51.21
C LYS A 316 122.92 92.62 50.90
N ALA A 317 123.31 92.62 49.63
CA ALA A 317 124.66 93.01 49.21
C ALA A 317 124.97 94.48 49.51
N GLN A 318 124.00 95.39 49.35
CA GLN A 318 124.15 96.79 49.75
C GLN A 318 124.35 96.93 51.27
N ASN A 319 123.59 96.19 52.08
CA ASN A 319 123.69 96.24 53.53
C ASN A 319 125.07 95.76 54.03
N GLU A 320 125.61 94.69 53.44
CA GLU A 320 126.94 94.18 53.76
C GLU A 320 128.05 95.19 53.44
N LYS A 321 127.85 95.99 52.39
CA LYS A 321 128.77 97.06 51.96
C LYS A 321 128.71 98.27 52.90
N LEU A 322 127.52 98.65 53.36
CA LEU A 322 127.33 99.68 54.38
C LEU A 322 127.98 99.27 55.71
N GLN A 323 127.78 98.02 56.15
CA GLN A 323 128.37 97.51 57.39
C GLN A 323 129.90 97.61 57.38
N LYS A 324 130.56 97.21 56.28
CA LYS A 324 132.02 97.37 56.11
C LYS A 324 132.51 98.82 56.19
N THR A 325 131.69 99.78 55.77
CA THR A 325 132.05 101.21 55.79
C THR A 325 131.95 101.77 57.21
N VAL A 326 130.96 101.32 57.99
CA VAL A 326 130.81 101.68 59.41
C VAL A 326 132.01 101.17 60.22
N ASP A 327 132.41 99.92 60.03
CA ASP A 327 133.56 99.31 60.75
C ASP A 327 134.90 100.03 60.46
N LEU A 328 135.04 100.62 59.26
CA LEU A 328 136.22 101.42 58.86
C LEU A 328 136.26 102.77 59.59
N HIS A 329 135.13 103.50 59.61
CA HIS A 329 135.06 104.77 60.31
C HIS A 329 135.21 104.64 61.82
N GLU A 330 134.75 103.54 62.41
CA GLU A 330 134.91 103.27 63.85
C GLU A 330 136.40 103.08 64.22
N ASN A 331 137.19 102.44 63.34
CA ASN A 331 138.64 102.34 63.48
C ASN A 331 139.37 103.68 63.30
N ASP A 332 138.94 104.53 62.36
CA ASP A 332 139.52 105.86 62.16
C ASP A 332 139.30 106.77 63.37
N ILE A 333 138.13 106.69 64.02
CA ILE A 333 137.81 107.45 65.24
C ILE A 333 138.73 107.04 66.40
N ILE A 334 138.97 105.74 66.60
CA ILE A 334 139.87 105.22 67.64
C ILE A 334 141.31 105.73 67.43
N ASN A 335 141.80 105.72 66.18
CA ASN A 335 143.13 106.20 65.83
C ASN A 335 143.30 107.71 66.05
N LEU A 336 142.26 108.50 65.78
CA LEU A 336 142.28 109.94 66.00
C LEU A 336 142.32 110.30 67.49
N TYR A 337 141.56 109.60 68.35
CA TYR A 337 141.60 109.79 69.80
C TYR A 337 142.98 109.51 70.41
N GLY A 338 143.70 108.49 69.93
CA GLY A 338 145.07 108.19 70.37
C GLY A 338 146.09 109.27 69.99
N LYS A 339 145.90 109.95 68.85
CA LYS A 339 146.75 111.07 68.42
C LYS A 339 146.51 112.35 69.23
N THR A 340 145.27 112.61 69.67
CA THR A 340 144.93 113.83 70.44
C THR A 340 145.51 113.77 71.85
N SER A 341 145.43 112.60 72.51
CA SER A 341 145.97 112.40 73.86
C SER A 341 147.49 112.60 73.96
N LYS A 342 148.26 112.22 72.93
CA LYS A 342 149.73 112.45 72.89
C LYS A 342 150.11 113.92 72.70
N LEU A 343 149.32 114.67 71.92
CA LEU A 343 149.57 116.09 71.69
C LEU A 343 149.36 116.93 72.97
N GLU A 344 148.42 116.52 73.82
CA GLU A 344 148.06 117.20 75.05
C GLU A 344 149.11 117.01 76.16
N GLU A 345 149.81 115.86 76.13
CA GLU A 345 150.94 115.56 77.03
C GLU A 345 152.20 116.36 76.65
N ASP A 346 152.51 116.47 75.35
CA ASP A 346 153.66 117.25 74.83
C ASP A 346 153.50 118.77 75.08
N LEU A 347 152.26 119.28 75.06
CA LEU A 347 151.96 120.69 75.31
C LEU A 347 152.22 121.08 76.78
N ASN A 348 151.85 120.21 77.72
CA ASN A 348 152.06 120.46 79.15
C ASN A 348 153.55 120.41 79.53
N MET A 349 154.32 119.47 78.97
CA MET A 349 155.78 119.43 79.17
C MET A 349 156.52 120.67 78.66
N THR A 350 155.97 121.35 77.65
CA THR A 350 156.58 122.54 77.06
C THR A 350 156.31 123.78 77.91
N ASN A 351 155.14 123.89 78.53
CA ASN A 351 154.81 124.98 79.45
C ASN A 351 155.65 124.93 80.74
N ASP A 352 155.88 123.74 81.30
CA ASP A 352 156.72 123.57 82.50
C ASP A 352 158.17 124.03 82.27
N LYS A 353 158.70 123.83 81.06
CA LYS A 353 160.04 124.30 80.67
C LYS A 353 160.11 125.83 80.51
N ILE A 354 159.03 126.45 80.04
CA ILE A 354 158.93 127.91 79.91
C ILE A 354 158.92 128.58 81.29
N ASP A 355 158.22 127.99 82.26
CA ASP A 355 158.16 128.51 83.62
C ASP A 355 159.50 128.37 84.36
N GLN A 356 160.27 127.30 84.10
CA GLN A 356 161.64 127.16 84.64
C GLN A 356 162.61 128.23 84.11
N ILE A 357 162.56 128.55 82.81
CA ILE A 357 163.42 129.60 82.21
C ILE A 357 163.07 130.98 82.76
N LYS A 358 161.79 131.22 83.07
CA LYS A 358 161.29 132.48 83.61
C LYS A 358 161.79 132.72 85.04
N ALA A 359 161.78 131.68 85.88
CA ALA A 359 162.28 131.75 87.25
C ALA A 359 163.81 131.99 87.31
N GLU A 360 164.57 131.44 86.36
CA GLU A 360 166.03 131.59 86.32
C GLU A 360 166.46 133.01 85.89
N LEU A 361 165.68 133.66 85.01
CA LEU A 361 165.92 135.05 84.62
C LEU A 361 165.61 136.04 85.75
N GLU A 362 164.53 135.81 86.51
CA GLU A 362 164.15 136.68 87.63
C GLU A 362 165.18 136.61 88.77
N SER A 363 165.74 135.42 89.05
CA SER A 363 166.82 135.22 90.02
C SER A 363 168.09 136.01 89.68
N LYS A 364 168.49 136.06 88.39
CA LYS A 364 169.66 136.85 87.99
C LYS A 364 169.41 138.37 88.06
N ILE A 365 168.21 138.83 87.74
CA ILE A 365 167.82 140.25 87.86
C ILE A 365 167.83 140.73 89.32
N GLU A 366 167.47 139.87 90.28
CA GLU A 366 167.59 140.13 91.72
C GLU A 366 169.04 140.31 92.18
N SER A 367 169.98 139.49 91.69
CA SER A 367 171.41 139.63 92.03
C SER A 367 172.03 140.95 91.55
N VAL A 368 171.56 141.48 90.42
CA VAL A 368 171.96 142.79 89.90
C VAL A 368 171.38 143.94 90.75
N LYS A 369 170.18 143.76 91.33
CA LYS A 369 169.58 144.73 92.25
C LYS A 369 170.25 144.75 93.64
N ALA A 370 170.76 143.61 94.11
CA ALA A 370 171.40 143.50 95.42
C ALA A 370 172.76 144.23 95.50
N TYR A 371 173.58 144.22 94.44
CA TYR A 371 174.85 144.97 94.47
C TYR A 371 174.63 146.50 94.38
N ASN A 372 173.56 146.92 93.68
CA ASN A 372 173.20 148.34 93.57
C ASN A 372 172.64 148.94 94.88
N ARG A 373 172.30 148.11 95.90
CA ARG A 373 172.02 148.59 97.26
C ARG A 373 173.27 148.98 98.06
N ASN A 374 174.45 148.45 97.70
CA ASN A 374 175.70 148.77 98.41
C ASN A 374 176.36 150.08 97.96
N LEU A 375 175.72 150.83 97.06
CA LEU A 375 176.03 152.24 96.85
C LEU A 375 175.42 153.17 97.93
N SER A 376 174.46 152.72 98.76
CA SER A 376 173.58 153.65 99.50
C SER A 376 173.93 153.91 100.98
N ILE A 377 174.80 153.14 101.65
CA ILE A 377 175.10 153.34 103.09
C ILE A 377 176.37 154.16 103.33
N LEU A 378 177.37 154.14 102.42
CA LEU A 378 178.61 154.92 102.64
C LEU A 378 178.48 156.41 102.25
N THR A 379 177.39 156.79 101.57
CA THR A 379 177.01 158.18 101.30
C THR A 379 176.07 158.76 102.37
N GLY A 380 175.52 157.94 103.28
CA GLY A 380 174.64 158.35 104.38
C GLY A 380 175.34 158.82 105.66
N ALA A 381 176.69 158.82 105.66
CA ALA A 381 177.53 159.69 106.49
C ALA A 381 177.90 160.90 105.60
N PHE A 382 177.10 161.96 105.56
CA PHE A 382 176.83 162.75 106.76
C PHE A 382 178.18 163.04 107.43
N PHE A 383 178.98 163.93 106.85
CA PHE A 383 178.55 165.33 106.69
C PHE A 383 177.89 165.89 107.97
N GLY A 384 178.04 165.22 109.12
CA GLY A 384 177.53 165.62 110.42
C GLY A 384 178.51 166.50 111.20
N ILE A 385 179.80 166.59 110.85
CA ILE A 385 180.75 167.41 111.62
C ILE A 385 181.74 168.23 110.74
N LEU A 386 181.16 168.94 109.76
CA LEU A 386 181.46 170.37 109.52
C LEU A 386 180.85 171.24 110.67
N GLY A 387 180.59 170.64 111.82
CA GLY A 387 179.75 171.23 112.86
C GLY A 387 180.48 172.16 113.80
N LEU A 388 181.76 171.94 114.10
CA LEU A 388 182.44 172.74 115.13
C LEU A 388 183.94 172.94 114.90
N ILE A 389 184.26 173.77 113.92
CA ILE A 389 185.37 174.76 113.97
C ILE A 389 185.46 175.54 115.31
N LEU A 390 184.51 175.37 116.22
CA LEU A 390 184.26 176.33 117.28
C LEU A 390 184.61 175.70 118.61
N ILE A 391 185.68 176.25 119.19
CA ILE A 391 186.26 175.95 120.50
C ILE A 391 187.47 175.01 120.30
N ALA A 392 188.57 175.50 119.73
CA ALA A 392 189.38 176.57 120.33
C ALA A 392 189.51 176.37 121.84
N ILE A 393 190.74 176.12 122.29
CA ILE A 393 191.32 177.00 123.31
C ILE A 393 190.40 177.15 124.55
N SER A 394 190.36 176.11 125.39
CA SER A 394 189.93 176.12 126.80
C SER A 394 189.95 174.69 127.34
N GLY A 395 191.04 174.10 127.80
CA GLY A 395 192.37 174.61 128.11
C GLY A 395 193.05 173.57 129.00
N LYS A 396 194.11 172.95 128.50
CA LYS A 396 195.44 172.76 129.10
C LYS A 396 196.20 171.71 128.31
#